data_AF-A0A2Z3H569-F1
#
_entry.id   AF-A0A2Z3H569-F1
#
_cell.length_a   1.000
_cell.length_b   1.000
_cell.length_c   1.000
_cell.angle_alpha   90.00
_cell.angle_beta   90.00
_cell.angle_gamma   90.00
#
_symmetry.space_group_name_H-M   'P 1'
#
loop_
_entity.id
_entity.type
_entity.pdbx_description
1 polymer ?
#
loop_
_entity_poly.entity_id
_entity_poly.type
_entity_poly.pdbx_seq_one_letter_code
_entity_poly.pdbx_strand_id
1 'polypeptide(L)'
;MSYSVYYAFEDKEAQDGPFVASGTGWLDWGEWVLDIEGCEECHTLYEAGWAMAEPIRDELERLLDADGHNEDRDDITRAVLKAVNALPPGCETIIISDGTEPGDDDDDSGEDE
;
A
#
# COMPACT_ATOMS: atom_id res chain seq x y z
N MET A 1 -14.58 -1.26 3.80
CA MET A 1 -13.24 -0.72 3.57
C MET A 1 -12.59 -1.54 2.46
N SER A 2 -12.04 -0.86 1.46
CA SER A 2 -11.43 -1.48 0.28
C SER A 2 -10.16 -0.71 -0.04
N TYR A 3 -9.04 -1.41 -0.09
CA TYR A 3 -7.72 -0.82 -0.26
C TYR A 3 -7.30 -0.92 -1.72
N SER A 4 -6.86 0.20 -2.29
CA SER A 4 -6.38 0.30 -3.67
C SER A 4 -5.04 1.01 -3.72
N VAL A 5 -4.27 0.70 -4.76
CA VAL A 5 -3.02 1.39 -5.07
C VAL A 5 -3.31 2.72 -5.73
N TYR A 6 -2.52 3.73 -5.40
CA TYR A 6 -2.38 4.97 -6.15
C TYR A 6 -0.90 5.15 -6.52
N TYR A 7 -0.67 5.59 -7.75
CA TYR A 7 0.67 5.84 -8.29
C TYR A 7 0.99 7.32 -8.12
N ALA A 8 2.00 7.63 -7.30
CA ALA A 8 2.46 9.01 -7.05
C ALA A 8 3.60 9.40 -8.00
N PHE A 9 3.61 10.67 -8.41
CA PHE A 9 4.58 11.26 -9.33
C PHE A 9 5.06 12.60 -8.76
N GLU A 10 6.29 13.00 -9.08
CA GLU A 10 6.88 14.27 -8.58
C GLU A 10 6.07 15.52 -9.02
N ASP A 11 5.55 15.52 -10.25
CA ASP A 11 4.91 16.70 -10.86
C ASP A 11 3.49 16.45 -11.40
N LYS A 12 2.81 15.37 -10.96
CA LYS A 12 1.48 15.02 -11.47
C LYS A 12 0.57 14.55 -10.34
N GLU A 13 -0.74 14.73 -10.54
CA GLU A 13 -1.75 14.11 -9.69
C GLU A 13 -1.53 12.59 -9.64
N ALA A 14 -1.83 12.01 -8.47
CA ALA A 14 -1.78 10.59 -8.28
C ALA A 14 -2.75 9.89 -9.24
N GLN A 15 -2.34 8.76 -9.80
CA GLN A 15 -3.18 7.98 -10.70
C GLN A 15 -3.73 6.75 -10.00
N ASP A 16 -5.00 6.44 -10.25
CA ASP A 16 -5.64 5.22 -9.76
C ASP A 16 -4.90 3.97 -10.23
N GLY A 17 -4.68 3.07 -9.29
CA GLY A 17 -4.07 1.76 -9.51
C GLY A 17 -5.04 0.62 -9.21
N PRO A 18 -4.52 -0.62 -9.16
CA PRO A 18 -5.34 -1.80 -8.90
C PRO A 18 -5.84 -1.85 -7.45
N PHE A 19 -6.97 -2.53 -7.29
CA PHE A 19 -7.46 -2.99 -6.00
C PHE A 19 -6.52 -4.03 -5.38
N VAL A 20 -6.35 -3.96 -4.06
CA VAL A 20 -5.43 -4.82 -3.29
C VAL A 20 -6.17 -5.71 -2.29
N ALA A 21 -7.04 -5.14 -1.45
CA ALA A 21 -7.67 -5.87 -0.36
C ALA A 21 -9.05 -5.32 -0.01
N SER A 22 -9.91 -6.14 0.59
CA SER A 22 -11.19 -5.68 1.17
C SER A 22 -11.35 -6.12 2.61
N GLY A 23 -12.23 -5.45 3.34
CA GLY A 23 -12.51 -5.76 4.74
C GLY A 23 -11.26 -5.53 5.59
N THR A 24 -10.92 -6.52 6.42
CA THR A 24 -9.77 -6.49 7.32
C THR A 24 -8.50 -7.09 6.71
N GLY A 25 -8.52 -7.53 5.45
CA GLY A 25 -7.40 -8.23 4.83
C GLY A 25 -6.11 -7.42 4.82
N TRP A 26 -6.19 -6.11 4.55
CA TRP A 26 -5.03 -5.21 4.61
C TRP A 26 -4.44 -5.10 6.01
N LEU A 27 -5.29 -5.03 7.05
CA LEU A 27 -4.84 -4.95 8.44
C LEU A 27 -4.15 -6.25 8.85
N ASP A 28 -4.73 -7.40 8.53
CA ASP A 28 -4.14 -8.71 8.83
C ASP A 28 -2.80 -8.92 8.09
N TRP A 29 -2.72 -8.46 6.83
CA TRP A 29 -1.47 -8.44 6.07
C TRP A 29 -0.42 -7.55 6.73
N GLY A 30 -0.81 -6.35 7.17
CA GLY A 30 0.09 -5.41 7.82
C GLY A 30 0.61 -5.89 9.17
N GLU A 31 -0.27 -6.45 10.01
CA GLU A 31 0.15 -7.04 11.29
C GLU A 31 1.15 -8.19 11.08
N TRP A 32 0.93 -9.02 10.06
CA TRP A 32 1.88 -10.07 9.71
C TRP A 32 3.20 -9.53 9.18
N VAL A 33 3.16 -8.51 8.32
CA VAL A 33 4.38 -8.00 7.69
C VAL A 33 5.33 -7.39 8.72
N LEU A 34 4.79 -6.72 9.74
CA LEU A 34 5.55 -6.13 10.84
C LEU A 34 6.34 -7.15 11.68
N ASP A 35 5.95 -8.42 11.66
CA ASP A 35 6.66 -9.51 12.33
C ASP A 35 7.82 -10.08 11.48
N ILE A 36 7.95 -9.69 10.21
CA ILE A 36 8.96 -10.21 9.28
C ILE A 36 10.20 -9.30 9.28
N GLU A 37 11.35 -9.84 9.72
CA GLU A 37 12.62 -9.09 9.68
C GLU A 37 13.10 -8.84 8.24
N GLY A 38 13.63 -7.63 7.98
CA GLY A 38 14.21 -7.26 6.68
C GLY A 38 13.19 -6.89 5.58
N CYS A 39 11.99 -6.47 6.00
CA CYS A 39 10.91 -5.96 5.14
C CYS A 39 10.56 -4.49 5.47
N GLU A 40 11.57 -3.63 5.62
CA GLU A 40 11.41 -2.24 6.06
C GLU A 40 10.51 -1.39 5.15
N GLU A 41 10.55 -1.60 3.82
CA GLU A 41 9.65 -0.88 2.91
C GLU A 41 8.22 -1.41 3.01
N CYS A 42 8.00 -2.71 3.21
CA CYS A 42 6.67 -3.24 3.46
C CYS A 42 6.10 -2.77 4.81
N HIS A 43 6.94 -2.63 5.84
CA HIS A 43 6.54 -2.00 7.10
C HIS A 43 6.10 -0.56 6.86
N THR A 44 6.92 0.20 6.12
CA THR A 44 6.63 1.59 5.77
C THR A 44 5.34 1.70 4.96
N LEU A 45 5.10 0.80 4.01
CA LEU A 45 3.86 0.77 3.23
C LEU A 45 2.63 0.61 4.12
N TYR A 46 2.71 -0.27 5.12
CA TYR A 46 1.60 -0.49 6.04
C TYR A 46 1.39 0.67 7.00
N GLU A 47 2.46 1.17 7.64
CA GLU A 47 2.36 2.19 8.68
C GLU A 47 2.13 3.60 8.13
N ALA A 48 2.81 3.95 7.03
CA ALA A 48 2.74 5.27 6.41
C ALA A 48 1.77 5.35 5.24
N GLY A 49 1.29 4.20 4.74
CA GLY A 49 0.40 4.13 3.57
C GLY A 49 1.12 4.34 2.24
N TRP A 50 2.46 4.42 2.21
CA TRP A 50 3.24 4.58 0.99
C TRP A 50 4.60 3.90 1.08
N ALA A 51 5.18 3.54 -0.07
CA ALA A 51 6.54 3.02 -0.14
C ALA A 51 7.21 3.30 -1.49
N MET A 52 8.54 3.26 -1.49
CA MET A 52 9.30 3.41 -2.72
C MET A 52 9.17 2.15 -3.58
N ALA A 53 8.84 2.35 -4.85
CA ALA A 53 8.54 1.30 -5.80
C ALA A 53 9.66 0.27 -6.01
N GLU A 54 10.91 0.72 -6.12
CA GLU A 54 12.04 -0.17 -6.38
C GLU A 54 12.38 -1.06 -5.18
N PRO A 55 12.67 -0.53 -3.97
CA PRO A 55 13.12 -1.36 -2.87
C PRO A 55 12.02 -2.30 -2.33
N ILE A 56 10.74 -1.89 -2.39
CA ILE A 56 9.65 -2.74 -1.91
C ILE A 56 9.44 -3.99 -2.78
N ARG A 57 9.85 -3.97 -4.06
CA ARG A 57 9.68 -5.13 -4.95
C ARG A 57 10.37 -6.37 -4.41
N ASP A 58 11.64 -6.23 -4.02
CA ASP A 58 12.45 -7.35 -3.54
C ASP A 58 11.93 -7.90 -2.20
N GLU A 59 11.29 -7.05 -1.39
CA GLU A 59 10.67 -7.46 -0.12
C GLU A 59 9.36 -8.20 -0.36
N LEU A 60 8.49 -7.71 -1.25
CA LEU A 60 7.25 -8.38 -1.62
C LEU A 60 7.48 -9.77 -2.23
N GLU A 61 8.55 -9.95 -3.03
CA GLU A 61 8.94 -11.27 -3.52
C GLU A 61 9.38 -12.19 -2.38
N ARG A 62 10.14 -11.68 -1.40
CA ARG A 62 10.56 -12.44 -0.21
C ARG A 62 9.40 -12.84 0.69
N LEU A 63 8.38 -12.00 0.83
CA LEU A 63 7.20 -12.29 1.65
C LEU A 63 6.42 -13.51 1.17
N LEU A 64 6.43 -13.80 -0.14
CA LEU A 64 5.78 -14.99 -0.70
C LEU A 64 6.45 -16.31 -0.28
N ASP A 65 7.69 -16.25 0.19
CA ASP A 65 8.45 -17.39 0.71
C ASP A 65 8.58 -17.37 2.25
N ALA A 66 7.98 -16.38 2.91
CA ALA A 66 8.08 -16.20 4.37
C ALA A 66 7.17 -17.17 5.14
N ASP A 67 7.54 -17.41 6.41
CA ASP A 67 6.68 -18.14 7.35
C ASP A 67 5.41 -17.34 7.69
N GLY A 68 4.33 -18.05 7.98
CA GLY A 68 3.05 -17.43 8.35
C GLY A 68 2.21 -16.92 7.17
N HIS A 69 2.55 -17.28 5.93
CA HIS A 69 1.70 -17.05 4.78
C HIS A 69 0.33 -17.75 4.89
N ASN A 70 -0.69 -17.14 4.29
CA ASN A 70 -2.00 -17.72 4.05
C ASN A 70 -2.53 -17.20 2.71
N GLU A 71 -3.64 -17.75 2.22
CA GLU A 71 -4.18 -17.39 0.90
C GLU A 71 -4.45 -15.89 0.74
N ASP A 72 -5.05 -15.25 1.76
CA ASP A 72 -5.33 -13.81 1.74
C ASP A 72 -4.05 -12.96 1.72
N ARG A 73 -3.06 -13.30 2.56
CA ARG A 73 -1.77 -12.59 2.64
C ARG A 73 -0.98 -12.73 1.35
N ASP A 74 -0.99 -13.92 0.77
CA ASP A 74 -0.39 -14.20 -0.53
C ASP A 74 -1.04 -13.39 -1.64
N ASP A 75 -2.37 -13.36 -1.68
CA ASP A 75 -3.10 -12.65 -2.73
C ASP A 75 -2.92 -11.13 -2.62
N ILE A 76 -2.90 -10.59 -1.41
CA ILE A 76 -2.58 -9.18 -1.15
C ILE A 76 -1.14 -8.89 -1.59
N THR A 77 -0.17 -9.70 -1.17
CA THR A 77 1.24 -9.52 -1.54
C THR A 77 1.42 -9.56 -3.05
N ARG A 78 0.77 -10.51 -3.75
CA ARG A 78 0.79 -10.59 -5.22
C ARG A 78 0.10 -9.40 -5.87
N ALA A 79 -0.98 -8.88 -5.30
CA ALA A 79 -1.67 -7.70 -5.82
C ALA A 79 -0.77 -6.46 -5.76
N VAL A 80 -0.12 -6.22 -4.61
CA VAL A 80 0.85 -5.12 -4.45
C VAL A 80 2.04 -5.31 -5.37
N LEU A 81 2.64 -6.50 -5.42
CA LEU A 81 3.77 -6.80 -6.30
C LEU A 81 3.43 -6.60 -7.77
N LYS A 82 2.23 -7.01 -8.19
CA LYS A 82 1.74 -6.76 -9.55
C LYS A 82 1.59 -5.27 -9.82
N ALA A 83 1.13 -4.48 -8.85
CA ALA A 83 1.03 -3.03 -8.98
C ALA A 83 2.40 -2.36 -9.15
N VAL A 84 3.39 -2.79 -8.36
CA VAL A 84 4.79 -2.36 -8.44
C VAL A 84 5.45 -2.78 -9.75
N ASN A 85 5.11 -3.95 -10.30
CA ASN A 85 5.62 -4.38 -11.60
C ASN A 85 4.94 -3.68 -12.79
N ALA A 86 3.76 -3.11 -12.57
CA ALA A 86 2.98 -2.40 -13.58
C ALA A 86 3.11 -0.87 -13.48
N LEU A 87 4.12 -0.37 -12.76
CA LEU A 87 4.31 1.06 -12.52
C LEU A 87 4.29 1.88 -13.81
N PRO A 88 3.51 2.97 -13.85
CA PRO A 88 3.58 3.91 -14.94
C PRO A 88 4.98 4.55 -15.03
N PRO A 89 5.46 4.87 -16.25
CA PRO A 89 6.74 5.56 -16.41
C PRO A 89 6.80 6.88 -15.61
N GLY A 90 7.85 7.04 -14.80
CA GLY A 90 8.07 8.21 -13.94
C GLY A 90 7.36 8.15 -12.59
N CYS A 91 6.74 7.03 -12.24
CA CYS A 91 6.24 6.77 -10.89
C CYS A 91 7.35 6.15 -10.04
N GLU A 92 7.59 6.73 -8.86
CA GLU A 92 8.62 6.27 -7.92
C GLU A 92 8.03 5.75 -6.60
N THR A 93 6.75 6.04 -6.35
CA THR A 93 6.07 5.76 -5.09
C THR A 93 4.71 5.14 -5.34
N ILE A 94 4.42 4.07 -4.61
CA ILE A 94 3.05 3.54 -4.49
C ILE A 94 2.44 3.99 -3.17
N ILE A 95 1.14 4.25 -3.19
CA ILE A 95 0.34 4.60 -2.02
C ILE A 95 -0.78 3.56 -1.91
N ILE A 96 -1.08 3.08 -0.71
CA ILE A 96 -2.24 2.23 -0.44
C ILE A 96 -3.20 3.05 0.43
N SER A 97 -4.41 3.29 -0.11
CA SER A 97 -5.47 3.99 0.62
C SER A 97 -6.77 3.20 0.52
N ASP A 98 -7.62 3.33 1.53
CA ASP A 98 -8.98 2.78 1.53
C ASP A 98 -9.99 3.64 0.77
N GLY A 99 -9.52 4.69 0.09
CA GLY A 99 -10.32 5.67 -0.64
C GLY A 99 -10.54 6.97 0.13
N THR A 100 -10.02 7.10 1.35
CA THR A 100 -9.89 8.40 2.02
C THR A 100 -8.66 9.11 1.45
N GLU A 101 -8.88 10.25 0.80
CA GLU A 101 -7.80 11.06 0.24
C GLU A 101 -6.85 11.50 1.36
N PRO A 102 -5.52 11.32 1.24
CA PRO A 102 -4.57 11.87 2.20
C PRO A 102 -4.56 13.40 2.06
N GLY A 103 -5.39 14.07 2.84
CA GLY A 103 -5.62 15.52 2.74
C GLY A 103 -7.05 15.97 3.03
N ASP A 104 -8.01 15.05 3.11
CA ASP A 104 -9.35 15.32 3.66
C ASP A 104 -9.28 15.28 5.20
N ASP A 105 -8.34 16.03 5.78
CA ASP A 105 -8.48 16.51 7.16
C ASP A 105 -9.53 17.62 7.07
N ASP A 106 -10.76 17.23 7.40
CA ASP A 106 -11.97 18.03 7.54
C ASP A 106 -11.69 19.37 8.25
N ASP A 107 -11.30 20.42 7.50
CA ASP A 107 -11.39 21.83 7.94
C ASP A 107 -12.86 22.27 7.79
N ASP A 108 -13.79 21.52 8.41
CA ASP A 108 -15.17 21.96 8.65
C ASP A 108 -15.34 22.18 10.16
N SER A 109 -14.65 23.20 10.66
CA SER A 109 -15.06 23.89 11.88
C SER A 109 -15.78 25.18 11.49
N GLY A 110 -16.91 25.02 10.80
CA GLY A 110 -17.94 26.05 10.75
C GLY A 110 -18.56 26.22 12.14
N GLU A 111 -18.10 27.19 12.91
CA GLU A 111 -18.89 27.81 13.97
C GLU A 111 -19.26 29.24 13.55
N ASP A 112 -20.33 29.34 12.77
CA ASP A 112 -21.26 30.47 12.82
C ASP A 112 -22.04 30.34 14.15
N GLU A 113 -21.77 31.21 15.13
CA GLU A 113 -22.75 31.79 16.07
C GLU A 113 -22.16 32.93 16.93
#